data_AF-E3D8P9-F1
#
_entry.id   AF-E3D8P9-F1
#
_cell.length_a   1.000
_cell.length_b   1.000
_cell.length_c   1.000
_cell.angle_alpha   90.00
_cell.angle_beta   90.00
_cell.angle_gamma   90.00
#
_symmetry.space_group_name_H-M   'P 1'
#
loop_
_entity.id
_entity.type
_entity.pdbx_description
1 polymer ?
#
loop_
_entity_poly.entity_id
_entity_poly.type
_entity_poly.pdbx_seq_one_letter_code
_entity_poly.pdbx_strand_id
1 'polypeptide(L)'
;MNGIADSRVSALMHLLQWQENTRLLAIAGTYETLDINEDSPTRKTTTHAPQNNTDTLRRTIWTQLGACGAYDAIVDRVQKDAITSRTKTWKIAAKPQAKENDEFPAPSHIIILALKENPSQDALNKLCEVFTKSGKPICISEIAVGAQEICEEITATLAALAVAPSVTHLPQIIRCDDVLPERALIGDETAVETLYTKVYQSLAPYNPDDPTLQTVDAFLRFGGALDQTSHNLNVHPNTIRYRLRKVAQTTGWDATDPREAYVLQTAITIGRIRDSAR
;
A
#
# COMPACT_ATOMS: atom_id res chain seq x y z
N MET A 1 21.91 9.36 8.33
CA MET A 1 21.63 10.34 9.40
C MET A 1 20.39 9.86 10.12
N ASN A 2 20.55 9.12 11.21
CA ASN A 2 19.41 8.70 12.05
C ASN A 2 19.03 9.92 12.90
N GLY A 3 18.12 10.72 12.36
CA GLY A 3 17.71 11.99 12.92
C GLY A 3 16.87 11.80 14.19
N ILE A 4 16.80 12.86 14.99
CA ILE A 4 16.03 13.07 16.25
C ILE A 4 14.57 12.55 16.23
N ALA A 5 14.04 12.10 15.10
CA ALA A 5 12.80 11.33 15.01
C ALA A 5 12.94 9.93 15.65
N ASP A 6 14.06 9.25 15.42
CA ASP A 6 14.32 7.86 15.84
C ASP A 6 14.19 7.69 17.38
N SER A 7 14.85 8.57 18.14
CA SER A 7 14.81 8.52 19.60
C SER A 7 13.44 8.84 20.21
N ARG A 8 12.65 9.73 19.60
CA ARG A 8 11.32 10.08 20.09
C ARG A 8 10.31 8.97 19.82
N VAL A 9 10.43 8.32 18.67
CA VAL A 9 9.56 7.22 18.31
C VAL A 9 9.90 5.98 19.17
N SER A 10 11.18 5.63 19.33
CA SER A 10 11.60 4.54 20.25
C SER A 10 11.14 4.81 21.70
N ALA A 11 11.24 6.06 22.18
CA ALA A 11 10.73 6.44 23.50
C ALA A 11 9.19 6.29 23.63
N LEU A 12 8.42 6.62 22.60
CA LEU A 12 6.96 6.41 22.58
C LEU A 12 6.61 4.93 22.61
N MET A 13 7.29 4.08 21.82
CA MET A 13 7.07 2.63 21.85
C MET A 13 7.37 2.06 23.23
N HIS A 14 8.47 2.48 23.85
CA HIS A 14 8.80 2.10 25.21
C HIS A 14 7.71 2.53 26.22
N LEU A 15 7.13 3.73 26.06
CA LEU A 15 5.99 4.17 26.87
C LEU A 15 4.73 3.32 26.66
N LEU A 16 4.49 2.90 25.41
CA LEU A 16 3.41 1.97 25.04
C LEU A 16 3.72 0.51 25.42
N GLN A 17 4.89 0.25 26.02
CA GLN A 17 5.41 -1.10 26.31
C GLN A 17 5.56 -1.98 25.07
N TRP A 18 5.66 -1.37 23.89
CA TRP A 18 5.99 -2.05 22.65
C TRP A 18 7.51 -2.11 22.52
N GLN A 19 8.02 -3.31 22.26
CA GLN A 19 9.46 -3.51 22.08
C GLN A 19 9.87 -3.07 20.67
N GLU A 20 11.16 -2.81 20.44
CA GLU A 20 11.65 -2.45 19.10
C GLU A 20 11.38 -3.56 18.06
N ASN A 21 11.26 -4.81 18.50
CA ASN A 21 10.92 -5.94 17.64
C ASN A 21 9.42 -6.23 17.55
N THR A 22 8.56 -5.31 18.03
CA THR A 22 7.12 -5.48 17.90
C THR A 22 6.72 -5.46 16.42
N ARG A 23 5.97 -6.49 16.03
CA ARG A 23 5.52 -6.72 14.67
C ARG A 23 4.16 -6.07 14.51
N LEU A 24 4.01 -5.21 13.51
CA LEU A 24 2.85 -4.35 13.34
C LEU A 24 2.27 -4.48 11.94
N LEU A 25 0.96 -4.32 11.83
CA LEU A 25 0.23 -4.31 10.56
C LEU A 25 -0.82 -3.20 10.59
N ALA A 26 -0.88 -2.39 9.54
CA ALA A 26 -1.91 -1.38 9.37
C ALA A 26 -3.02 -1.88 8.42
N ILE A 27 -4.26 -1.59 8.78
CA ILE A 27 -5.44 -1.79 7.94
C ILE A 27 -6.23 -0.49 7.93
N ALA A 28 -6.58 0.04 6.77
CA ALA A 28 -7.39 1.25 6.68
C ALA A 28 -8.59 1.06 5.75
N GLY A 29 -9.70 1.70 6.10
CA GLY A 29 -10.95 1.58 5.35
C GLY A 29 -12.03 2.57 5.80
N THR A 30 -13.16 2.51 5.11
CA THR A 30 -14.35 3.30 5.47
C THR A 30 -15.32 2.45 6.28
N TYR A 31 -15.55 2.83 7.53
CA TYR A 31 -16.45 2.15 8.47
C TYR A 31 -17.78 2.90 8.52
N GLU A 32 -18.80 2.28 7.97
CA GLU A 32 -20.18 2.76 8.00
C GLU A 32 -20.97 1.95 9.02
N THR A 33 -21.49 2.62 10.04
CA THR A 33 -22.47 2.01 10.95
C THR A 33 -23.83 2.01 10.26
N LEU A 34 -24.59 0.91 10.42
CA LEU A 34 -25.99 0.88 10.00
C LEU A 34 -26.72 2.04 10.69
N ASP A 35 -27.34 2.94 9.92
CA ASP A 35 -28.39 3.81 10.45
C ASP A 35 -29.59 2.91 10.78
N ILE A 36 -29.74 2.50 12.03
CA ILE A 36 -30.87 1.66 12.49
C ILE A 36 -32.14 2.52 12.68
N ASN A 37 -32.40 3.51 11.83
CA ASN A 37 -33.61 4.35 11.93
C ASN A 37 -34.10 4.83 10.55
N GLU A 38 -34.64 3.93 9.74
CA GLU A 38 -35.35 4.29 8.50
C GLU A 38 -36.88 4.15 8.56
N ASP A 39 -37.49 3.97 9.74
CA ASP A 39 -38.94 3.75 9.87
C ASP A 39 -39.69 4.80 10.71
N SER A 40 -39.21 6.04 10.74
CA SER A 40 -39.93 7.15 11.38
C SER A 40 -40.23 8.27 10.39
N PRO A 41 -41.51 8.51 10.00
CA PRO A 41 -41.88 9.44 8.92
C PRO A 41 -41.71 10.93 9.28
N THR A 42 -41.15 11.25 10.44
CA THR A 42 -41.08 12.61 10.97
C THR A 42 -39.72 12.92 11.61
N ARG A 43 -38.66 12.99 10.82
CA ARG A 43 -37.47 13.77 11.23
C ARG A 43 -36.84 14.49 10.04
N LYS A 44 -36.83 15.82 10.12
CA LYS A 44 -35.98 16.66 9.26
C LYS A 44 -34.53 16.22 9.46
N THR A 45 -33.82 16.02 8.36
CA THR A 45 -32.39 15.75 8.30
C THR A 45 -31.61 16.90 8.95
N THR A 46 -31.39 16.82 10.26
CA THR A 46 -30.39 17.62 10.93
C THR A 46 -29.03 17.10 10.54
N THR A 47 -28.23 17.95 9.90
CA THR A 47 -26.80 17.77 9.58
C THR A 47 -26.01 17.59 10.89
N HIS A 48 -26.11 16.42 11.51
CA HIS A 48 -25.25 16.03 12.60
C HIS A 48 -23.88 15.67 12.03
N ALA A 49 -22.82 16.18 12.66
CA ALA A 49 -21.47 15.69 12.43
C ALA A 49 -21.49 14.15 12.50
N PRO A 50 -20.83 13.44 11.56
CA PRO A 50 -20.88 11.98 11.52
C PRO A 50 -20.49 11.42 12.89
N GLN A 51 -21.39 10.62 13.47
CA GLN A 51 -21.25 10.06 14.81
C GLN A 51 -19.92 9.31 14.89
N ASN A 52 -19.12 9.60 15.91
CA ASN A 52 -17.84 8.91 16.11
C ASN A 52 -18.13 7.43 16.43
N ASN A 53 -17.90 6.56 15.45
CA ASN A 53 -18.16 5.13 15.52
C ASN A 53 -16.88 4.31 15.83
N THR A 54 -15.79 4.97 16.24
CA THR A 54 -14.52 4.33 16.61
C THR A 54 -14.67 3.33 17.74
N ASP A 55 -15.43 3.63 18.79
CA ASP A 55 -15.65 2.69 19.92
C ASP A 55 -16.43 1.44 19.49
N THR A 56 -17.40 1.60 18.57
CA THR A 56 -18.13 0.48 17.99
C THR A 56 -17.19 -0.41 17.19
N LEU A 57 -16.38 0.19 16.31
CA LEU A 57 -15.37 -0.53 15.53
C LEU A 57 -14.39 -1.27 16.43
N ARG A 58 -13.86 -0.60 17.46
CA ARG A 58 -12.93 -1.19 18.44
C ARG A 58 -13.52 -2.43 19.10
N ARG A 59 -14.79 -2.37 19.54
CA ARG A 59 -15.49 -3.53 20.12
C ARG A 59 -15.68 -4.66 19.11
N THR A 60 -16.02 -4.34 17.87
CA THR A 60 -16.22 -5.34 16.80
C THR A 60 -14.93 -6.10 16.49
N ILE A 61 -13.79 -5.42 16.41
CA ILE A 61 -12.52 -6.07 16.07
C ILE A 61 -11.88 -6.81 17.24
N TRP A 62 -12.19 -6.43 18.49
CA TRP A 62 -11.59 -7.03 19.69
C TRP A 62 -11.78 -8.55 19.73
N THR A 63 -12.93 -9.05 19.28
CA THR A 63 -13.23 -10.49 19.23
C THR A 63 -12.44 -11.23 18.15
N GLN A 64 -11.81 -10.51 17.22
CA GLN A 64 -11.09 -11.07 16.07
C GLN A 64 -9.56 -11.04 16.24
N LEU A 65 -9.04 -10.29 17.24
CA LEU A 65 -7.60 -10.13 17.46
C LEU A 65 -6.89 -11.48 17.64
N GLY A 66 -7.47 -12.36 18.46
CA GLY A 66 -6.90 -13.69 18.70
C GLY A 66 -6.79 -14.55 17.43
N ALA A 67 -7.74 -14.46 16.51
CA ALA A 67 -7.69 -15.16 15.23
C ALA A 67 -6.63 -14.59 14.29
N CYS A 68 -6.32 -13.29 14.41
CA CYS A 68 -5.25 -12.62 13.67
C CYS A 68 -3.88 -12.81 14.34
N GLY A 69 -3.76 -13.59 15.41
CA GLY A 69 -2.53 -13.68 16.19
C GLY A 69 -2.08 -12.33 16.77
N ALA A 70 -3.01 -11.38 16.92
CA ALA A 70 -2.77 -10.06 17.47
C ALA A 70 -3.05 -10.07 18.97
N TYR A 71 -2.16 -9.45 19.76
CA TYR A 71 -2.36 -9.32 21.21
C TYR A 71 -2.96 -7.96 21.59
N ASP A 72 -2.87 -6.96 20.71
CA ASP A 72 -3.47 -5.64 20.91
C ASP A 72 -3.77 -4.96 19.56
N ALA A 73 -4.59 -3.91 19.58
CA ALA A 73 -4.86 -3.08 18.42
C ALA A 73 -5.20 -1.63 18.79
N ILE A 74 -4.64 -0.70 18.03
CA ILE A 74 -5.07 0.71 18.04
C ILE A 74 -6.10 0.89 16.94
N VAL A 75 -7.27 1.41 17.30
CA VAL A 75 -8.32 1.82 16.35
C VAL A 75 -8.55 3.30 16.51
N ASP A 76 -8.33 4.03 15.43
CA ASP A 76 -8.48 5.47 15.43
C ASP A 76 -9.14 5.97 14.15
N ARG A 77 -9.78 7.14 14.27
CA ARG A 77 -10.30 7.88 13.14
C ARG A 77 -9.15 8.57 12.43
N VAL A 78 -9.11 8.48 11.11
CA VAL A 78 -8.04 9.15 10.36
C VAL A 78 -8.26 10.66 10.41
N GLN A 79 -7.27 11.37 10.93
CA GLN A 79 -7.30 12.82 11.03
C GLN A 79 -7.06 13.44 9.65
N LYS A 80 -8.02 14.24 9.19
CA LYS A 80 -7.97 14.91 7.89
C LYS A 80 -6.77 15.84 7.76
N ASP A 81 -6.36 16.50 8.85
CA ASP A 81 -5.21 17.40 8.86
C ASP A 81 -3.89 16.66 8.63
N ALA A 82 -3.75 15.45 9.19
CA ALA A 82 -2.57 14.60 9.01
C ALA A 82 -2.44 14.15 7.55
N ILE A 83 -3.55 13.72 6.93
CA ILE A 83 -3.57 13.41 5.50
C ILE A 83 -3.25 14.66 4.69
N THR A 84 -3.89 15.79 4.98
CA THR A 84 -3.70 17.05 4.23
C THR A 84 -2.25 17.55 4.29
N SER A 85 -1.55 17.33 5.42
CA SER A 85 -0.14 17.68 5.53
C SER A 85 0.75 16.84 4.59
N ARG A 86 0.40 15.56 4.39
CA ARG A 86 1.10 14.61 3.51
C ARG A 86 0.66 14.70 2.06
N THR A 87 -0.58 15.11 1.80
CA THR A 87 -1.03 15.36 0.43
C THR A 87 -0.40 16.61 -0.16
N LYS A 88 0.12 17.56 0.64
CA LYS A 88 0.93 18.67 0.10
C LYS A 88 2.21 18.19 -0.58
N THR A 89 2.82 17.12 -0.05
CA THR A 89 3.95 16.46 -0.69
C THR A 89 3.50 15.59 -1.87
N TRP A 90 2.26 15.08 -1.84
CA TRP A 90 1.71 14.33 -2.94
C TRP A 90 1.20 15.24 -4.05
N LYS A 91 1.86 15.24 -5.22
CA LYS A 91 1.57 16.15 -6.34
C LYS A 91 0.29 15.78 -7.10
N ILE A 92 -0.79 15.45 -6.40
CA ILE A 92 -2.13 15.43 -6.98
C ILE A 92 -2.59 16.88 -7.03
N ALA A 93 -2.76 17.40 -8.24
CA ALA A 93 -3.38 18.69 -8.45
C ALA A 93 -4.77 18.67 -7.81
N ALA A 94 -4.92 19.28 -6.64
CA ALA A 94 -6.21 19.81 -6.23
C ALA A 94 -6.71 20.64 -7.42
N LYS A 95 -7.91 20.35 -7.91
CA LYS A 95 -8.48 21.12 -9.03
C LYS A 95 -8.25 22.61 -8.76
N PRO A 96 -7.87 23.43 -9.75
CA PRO A 96 -7.69 24.87 -9.54
C PRO A 96 -8.97 25.61 -9.07
N GLN A 97 -10.11 24.90 -8.99
CA GLN A 97 -11.38 25.35 -8.40
C GLN A 97 -11.99 24.32 -7.42
N ALA A 98 -11.16 23.53 -6.73
CA ALA A 98 -11.62 22.68 -5.64
C ALA A 98 -12.24 23.56 -4.53
N LYS A 99 -13.53 23.40 -4.26
CA LYS A 99 -14.15 23.96 -3.04
C LYS A 99 -13.47 23.31 -1.82
N GLU A 100 -13.56 23.89 -0.62
CA GLU A 100 -13.07 23.27 0.64
C GLU A 100 -13.53 21.81 0.84
N ASN A 101 -14.57 21.37 0.12
CA ASN A 101 -15.13 20.01 0.14
C ASN A 101 -14.66 19.07 -0.99
N ASP A 102 -13.78 19.49 -1.91
CA ASP A 102 -13.14 18.58 -2.88
C ASP A 102 -12.02 17.82 -2.15
N GLU A 103 -12.48 16.97 -1.25
CA GLU A 103 -11.71 16.31 -0.22
C GLU A 103 -11.03 15.07 -0.80
N PHE A 104 -9.77 14.89 -0.42
CA PHE A 104 -9.00 13.73 -0.82
C PHE A 104 -9.71 12.43 -0.40
N PRO A 105 -9.81 11.41 -1.26
CA PRO A 105 -10.45 10.15 -0.89
C PRO A 105 -9.65 9.51 0.24
N ALA A 106 -10.17 9.62 1.46
CA ALA A 106 -9.52 9.19 2.68
C ALA A 106 -10.34 8.09 3.36
N PRO A 107 -9.68 7.07 3.95
CA PRO A 107 -10.37 6.17 4.86
C PRO A 107 -10.93 6.93 6.06
N SER A 108 -12.00 6.40 6.63
CA SER A 108 -12.53 6.91 7.90
C SER A 108 -11.69 6.50 9.11
N HIS A 109 -11.11 5.29 9.07
CA HIS A 109 -10.44 4.67 10.21
C HIS A 109 -9.17 3.95 9.76
N ILE A 110 -8.23 3.87 10.69
CA ILE A 110 -7.06 3.02 10.61
C ILE A 110 -7.03 2.11 11.85
N ILE A 111 -6.64 0.86 11.62
CA ILE A 111 -6.41 -0.15 12.62
C ILE A 111 -4.93 -0.51 12.56
N ILE A 112 -4.22 -0.42 13.67
CA ILE A 112 -2.83 -0.88 13.81
C ILE A 112 -2.85 -2.09 14.73
N LEU A 113 -2.54 -3.26 14.19
CA LEU A 113 -2.49 -4.52 14.93
C LEU A 113 -1.08 -4.75 15.48
N ALA A 114 -0.99 -5.10 16.76
CA ALA A 114 0.24 -5.59 17.38
C ALA A 114 0.23 -7.13 17.35
N LEU A 115 1.12 -7.69 16.52
CA LEU A 115 1.13 -9.10 16.16
C LEU A 115 2.08 -9.90 17.04
N LYS A 116 1.61 -11.07 17.50
CA LYS A 116 2.43 -12.13 18.08
C LYS A 116 2.94 -13.08 17.00
N GLU A 117 2.09 -13.38 16.02
CA GLU A 117 2.34 -14.34 14.94
C GLU A 117 1.85 -13.77 13.59
N ASN A 118 2.21 -14.42 12.48
CA ASN A 118 1.70 -14.02 11.17
C ASN A 118 0.21 -14.33 11.07
N PRO A 119 -0.66 -13.33 10.83
CA PRO A 119 -2.07 -13.61 10.59
C PRO A 119 -2.23 -14.39 9.29
N SER A 120 -3.14 -15.36 9.28
CA SER A 120 -3.54 -16.01 8.03
C SER A 120 -4.30 -15.04 7.14
N GLN A 121 -4.29 -15.28 5.83
CA GLN A 121 -5.05 -14.45 4.89
C GLN A 121 -6.55 -14.45 5.21
N ASP A 122 -7.11 -15.59 5.64
CA ASP A 122 -8.51 -15.71 6.03
C ASP A 122 -8.85 -14.85 7.27
N ALA A 123 -7.94 -14.81 8.25
CA ALA A 123 -8.12 -13.98 9.44
C ALA A 123 -8.11 -12.49 9.09
N LEU A 124 -7.19 -12.06 8.22
CA LEU A 124 -7.14 -10.68 7.73
C LEU A 124 -8.37 -10.30 6.92
N ASN A 125 -8.82 -11.18 6.02
CA ASN A 125 -10.02 -10.97 5.22
C ASN A 125 -11.25 -10.79 6.12
N LYS A 126 -11.39 -11.64 7.14
CA LYS A 126 -12.48 -11.55 8.13
C LYS A 126 -12.44 -10.25 8.93
N LEU A 127 -11.25 -9.79 9.31
CA LEU A 127 -11.11 -8.48 9.96
C LEU A 127 -11.50 -7.34 9.03
N CYS A 128 -11.16 -7.43 7.74
CA CYS A 128 -11.54 -6.44 6.74
C CYS A 128 -13.06 -6.39 6.46
N GLU A 129 -13.83 -7.46 6.75
CA GLU A 129 -15.29 -7.47 6.61
C GLU A 129 -15.99 -6.35 7.37
N VAL A 130 -15.36 -5.79 8.41
CA VAL A 130 -15.90 -4.63 9.13
C VAL A 130 -16.05 -3.40 8.23
N PHE A 131 -15.22 -3.27 7.19
CA PHE A 131 -15.22 -2.12 6.27
C PHE A 131 -15.96 -2.39 4.95
N THR A 132 -16.29 -3.64 4.63
CA THR A 132 -16.79 -4.02 3.28
C THR A 132 -18.11 -3.34 2.92
N LYS A 133 -18.96 -3.04 3.92
CA LYS A 133 -20.25 -2.37 3.74
C LYS A 133 -20.18 -1.05 2.98
N SER A 134 -19.08 -0.31 3.14
CA SER A 134 -18.91 0.97 2.45
C SER A 134 -18.76 0.86 0.93
N GLY A 135 -18.47 -0.33 0.41
CA GLY A 135 -18.13 -0.54 -1.01
C GLY A 135 -16.83 0.14 -1.44
N LYS A 136 -16.13 0.82 -0.54
CA LYS A 136 -14.87 1.53 -0.81
C LYS A 136 -13.67 0.58 -0.66
N PRO A 137 -12.53 0.93 -1.28
CA PRO A 137 -11.29 0.18 -1.09
C PRO A 137 -10.87 0.09 0.38
N ILE A 138 -10.29 -1.06 0.73
CA ILE A 138 -9.71 -1.39 2.03
C ILE A 138 -8.26 -1.74 1.76
N CYS A 139 -7.33 -1.13 2.47
CA CYS A 139 -5.91 -1.40 2.27
C CYS A 139 -5.30 -2.08 3.49
N ILE A 140 -4.52 -3.12 3.24
CA ILE A 140 -3.70 -3.82 4.24
C ILE A 140 -2.22 -3.54 3.90
N SER A 141 -1.46 -3.12 4.90
CA SER A 141 -0.02 -2.90 4.78
C SER A 141 0.77 -4.21 4.73
N GLU A 142 2.08 -4.11 4.53
CA GLU A 142 2.97 -5.21 4.88
C GLU A 142 3.20 -5.26 6.40
N ILE A 143 3.71 -6.39 6.90
CA ILE A 143 4.08 -6.50 8.31
C ILE A 143 5.37 -5.73 8.52
N ALA A 144 5.29 -4.64 9.29
CA ALA A 144 6.44 -3.86 9.74
C ALA A 144 6.98 -4.40 11.06
N VAL A 145 8.27 -4.19 11.32
CA VAL A 145 8.89 -4.42 12.63
C VAL A 145 9.50 -3.12 13.07
N GLY A 146 9.17 -2.67 14.27
CA GLY A 146 9.65 -1.39 14.75
C GLY A 146 8.78 -0.23 14.28
N ALA A 147 9.18 0.94 14.76
CA ALA A 147 8.31 2.08 14.84
C ALA A 147 8.43 3.02 13.64
N GLN A 148 9.60 3.03 13.01
CA GLN A 148 9.82 3.77 11.78
C GLN A 148 9.11 3.10 10.61
N GLU A 149 9.29 1.79 10.49
CA GLU A 149 8.74 0.95 9.44
C GLU A 149 7.21 0.98 9.48
N ILE A 150 6.59 0.92 10.66
CA ILE A 150 5.12 1.06 10.75
C ILE A 150 4.65 2.46 10.35
N CYS A 151 5.43 3.52 10.61
CA CYS A 151 5.09 4.87 10.13
C CYS A 151 5.13 4.93 8.61
N GLU A 152 6.11 4.29 7.97
CA GLU A 152 6.20 4.15 6.52
C GLU A 152 5.02 3.35 5.97
N GLU A 153 4.67 2.21 6.57
CA GLU A 153 3.53 1.37 6.18
C GLU A 153 2.18 2.07 6.36
N ILE A 154 1.99 2.87 7.42
CA ILE A 154 0.79 3.72 7.57
C ILE A 154 0.73 4.75 6.43
N THR A 155 1.88 5.33 6.07
CA THR A 155 1.97 6.26 4.92
C THR A 155 1.56 5.58 3.63
N ALA A 156 2.15 4.41 3.37
CA ALA A 156 1.87 3.58 2.22
C ALA A 156 0.39 3.20 2.14
N THR A 157 -0.21 2.82 3.26
CA THR A 157 -1.62 2.41 3.35
C THR A 157 -2.57 3.55 2.99
N LEU A 158 -2.31 4.76 3.51
CA LEU A 158 -3.10 5.94 3.20
C LEU A 158 -2.91 6.39 1.75
N ALA A 159 -1.67 6.33 1.22
CA ALA A 159 -1.37 6.62 -0.17
C ALA A 159 -2.04 5.62 -1.12
N ALA A 160 -2.04 4.34 -0.77
CA ALA A 160 -2.67 3.29 -1.56
C ALA A 160 -4.17 3.53 -1.72
N LEU A 161 -4.87 3.83 -0.62
CA LEU A 161 -6.30 4.14 -0.67
C LEU A 161 -6.62 5.42 -1.45
N ALA A 162 -5.70 6.38 -1.41
CA ALA A 162 -5.85 7.61 -2.18
C ALA A 162 -5.89 7.39 -3.69
N VAL A 163 -5.01 6.51 -4.16
CA VAL A 163 -4.83 6.24 -5.58
C VAL A 163 -5.67 5.07 -6.07
N ALA A 164 -6.21 4.23 -5.17
CA ALA A 164 -7.04 3.09 -5.52
C ALA A 164 -8.18 3.43 -6.51
N PRO A 165 -8.89 4.58 -6.40
CA PRO A 165 -9.93 4.95 -7.38
C PRO A 165 -9.42 5.15 -8.81
N SER A 166 -8.11 5.34 -9.02
CA SER A 166 -7.51 5.48 -10.35
C SER A 166 -7.33 4.14 -11.08
N VAL A 167 -7.51 3.01 -10.39
CA VAL A 167 -7.33 1.66 -10.95
C VAL A 167 -8.67 0.91 -10.89
N THR A 168 -9.28 0.69 -12.06
CA THR A 168 -10.67 0.21 -12.17
C THR A 168 -10.89 -1.27 -11.87
N HIS A 169 -9.83 -2.07 -11.83
CA HIS A 169 -9.88 -3.53 -11.76
C HIS A 169 -9.32 -4.10 -10.45
N LEU A 170 -9.08 -3.25 -9.45
CA LEU A 170 -8.63 -3.72 -8.15
C LEU A 170 -9.75 -4.43 -7.38
N PRO A 171 -9.43 -5.47 -6.60
CA PRO A 171 -10.36 -6.00 -5.61
C PRO A 171 -10.69 -4.94 -4.54
N GLN A 172 -11.75 -5.18 -3.76
CA GLN A 172 -12.08 -4.25 -2.67
C GLN A 172 -11.00 -4.22 -1.58
N ILE A 173 -10.43 -5.37 -1.25
CA ILE A 173 -9.30 -5.49 -0.32
C ILE A 173 -8.02 -5.50 -1.16
N ILE A 174 -7.20 -4.48 -1.00
CA ILE A 174 -5.92 -4.30 -1.70
C ILE A 174 -4.75 -4.33 -0.72
N ARG A 175 -3.57 -4.64 -1.24
CA ARG A 175 -2.29 -4.41 -0.59
C ARG A 175 -1.71 -3.06 -0.97
N CYS A 176 -0.80 -2.55 -0.15
CA CYS A 176 -0.06 -1.32 -0.49
C CYS A 176 0.68 -1.45 -1.82
N ASP A 177 1.17 -2.65 -2.11
CA ASP A 177 2.00 -2.92 -3.29
C ASP A 177 1.19 -3.03 -4.59
N ASP A 178 -0.12 -3.26 -4.50
CA ASP A 178 -1.03 -3.37 -5.65
C ASP A 178 -1.14 -2.07 -6.46
N VAL A 179 -0.64 -0.95 -5.92
CA VAL A 179 -0.71 0.40 -6.49
C VAL A 179 0.61 1.18 -6.41
N LEU A 180 1.76 0.47 -6.43
CA LEU A 180 3.08 1.10 -6.36
C LEU A 180 3.31 2.20 -7.43
N PRO A 181 3.03 1.97 -8.73
CA PRO A 181 3.24 3.00 -9.74
C PRO A 181 2.41 4.25 -9.48
N GLU A 182 1.13 4.08 -9.13
CA GLU A 182 0.21 5.18 -8.89
C GLU A 182 0.61 5.96 -7.65
N ARG A 183 1.02 5.28 -6.57
CA ARG A 183 1.61 5.90 -5.37
C ARG A 183 2.87 6.70 -5.72
N ALA A 184 3.77 6.14 -6.52
CA ALA A 184 4.99 6.84 -6.94
C ALA A 184 4.68 8.08 -7.79
N LEU A 185 3.69 8.00 -8.70
CA LEU A 185 3.26 9.13 -9.53
C LEU A 185 2.72 10.30 -8.71
N ILE A 186 2.05 10.00 -7.59
CA ILE A 186 1.58 11.04 -6.69
C ILE A 186 2.69 11.56 -5.78
N GLY A 187 3.91 11.00 -5.80
CA GLY A 187 5.03 11.46 -4.99
C GLY A 187 5.13 10.79 -3.61
N ASP A 188 4.55 9.60 -3.43
CA ASP A 188 4.82 8.77 -2.26
C ASP A 188 6.25 8.23 -2.30
N GLU A 189 7.13 8.79 -1.47
CA GLU A 189 8.54 8.39 -1.35
C GLU A 189 8.69 6.92 -0.96
N THR A 190 7.79 6.37 -0.14
CA THR A 190 7.85 4.96 0.28
C THR A 190 7.63 4.01 -0.91
N ALA A 191 6.77 4.39 -1.86
CA ALA A 191 6.54 3.64 -3.09
C ALA A 191 7.74 3.72 -4.04
N VAL A 192 8.33 4.91 -4.18
CA VAL A 192 9.55 5.10 -4.98
C VAL A 192 10.71 4.28 -4.42
N GLU A 193 10.88 4.27 -3.09
CA GLU A 193 11.91 3.48 -2.42
C GLU A 193 11.67 1.98 -2.59
N THR A 194 10.42 1.53 -2.47
CA THR A 194 10.03 0.13 -2.68
C THR A 194 10.29 -0.33 -4.11
N LEU A 195 9.87 0.44 -5.10
CA LEU A 195 10.13 0.17 -6.52
C LEU A 195 11.62 0.12 -6.83
N TYR A 196 12.42 0.95 -6.17
CA TYR A 196 13.87 0.95 -6.35
C TYR A 196 14.54 -0.25 -5.66
N THR A 197 14.33 -0.43 -4.36
CA THR A 197 15.07 -1.40 -3.54
C THR A 197 14.58 -2.83 -3.70
N LYS A 198 13.25 -3.04 -3.69
CA LYS A 198 12.68 -4.40 -3.73
C LYS A 198 12.52 -4.91 -5.16
N VAL A 199 12.24 -4.02 -6.13
CA VAL A 199 12.00 -4.41 -7.52
C VAL A 199 13.23 -4.17 -8.39
N TYR A 200 13.63 -2.92 -8.61
CA TYR A 200 14.73 -2.62 -9.54
C TYR A 200 16.07 -3.21 -9.12
N GLN A 201 16.49 -3.07 -7.86
CA GLN A 201 17.76 -3.63 -7.38
C GLN A 201 17.75 -5.17 -7.36
N SER A 202 16.58 -5.81 -7.26
CA SER A 202 16.47 -7.26 -7.42
C SER A 202 16.65 -7.70 -8.89
N LEU A 203 16.35 -6.81 -9.85
CA LEU A 203 16.60 -7.03 -11.28
C LEU A 203 18.03 -6.66 -11.69
N ALA A 204 18.57 -5.58 -11.10
CA ALA A 204 19.90 -5.05 -11.37
C ALA A 204 20.93 -5.93 -10.67
N PRO A 205 21.64 -6.79 -11.41
CA PRO A 205 22.42 -7.84 -10.78
C PRO A 205 23.67 -7.28 -10.08
N TYR A 206 24.03 -7.92 -8.97
CA TYR A 206 25.36 -7.77 -8.36
C TYR A 206 26.50 -8.19 -9.31
N ASN A 207 26.17 -8.96 -10.36
CA ASN A 207 27.07 -9.35 -11.43
C ASN A 207 26.74 -8.56 -12.71
N PRO A 208 27.64 -7.69 -13.20
CA PRO A 208 27.44 -6.91 -14.43
C PRO A 208 27.09 -7.76 -15.67
N ASP A 209 27.44 -9.04 -15.67
CA ASP A 209 27.21 -9.96 -16.78
C ASP A 209 25.82 -10.64 -16.77
N ASP A 210 24.99 -10.46 -15.74
CA ASP A 210 23.65 -11.09 -15.72
C ASP A 210 22.68 -10.30 -16.63
N PRO A 211 22.18 -10.90 -17.72
CA PRO A 211 21.34 -10.23 -18.71
C PRO A 211 19.86 -10.15 -18.29
N THR A 212 19.52 -10.42 -17.03
CA THR A 212 18.13 -10.45 -16.55
C THR A 212 17.43 -9.10 -16.73
N LEU A 213 18.01 -8.01 -16.24
CA LEU A 213 17.46 -6.65 -16.42
C LEU A 213 17.29 -6.30 -17.91
N GLN A 214 18.31 -6.58 -18.73
CA GLN A 214 18.27 -6.35 -20.17
C GLN A 214 17.14 -7.15 -20.84
N THR A 215 16.92 -8.39 -20.38
CA THR A 215 15.88 -9.27 -20.92
C THR A 215 14.48 -8.73 -20.62
N VAL A 216 14.22 -8.33 -19.37
CA VAL A 216 12.93 -7.77 -18.96
C VAL A 216 12.67 -6.44 -19.65
N ASP A 217 13.65 -5.54 -19.68
CA ASP A 217 13.52 -4.24 -20.35
C ASP A 217 13.21 -4.41 -21.84
N ALA A 218 13.95 -5.27 -22.55
CA ALA A 218 13.67 -5.55 -23.97
C ALA A 218 12.28 -6.16 -24.17
N PHE A 219 11.90 -7.13 -23.32
CA PHE A 219 10.60 -7.77 -23.39
C PHE A 219 9.44 -6.78 -23.24
N LEU A 220 9.52 -5.90 -22.24
CA LEU A 220 8.53 -4.85 -21.99
C LEU A 220 8.50 -3.82 -23.11
N ARG A 221 9.67 -3.42 -23.65
CA ARG A 221 9.77 -2.47 -24.77
C ARG A 221 9.14 -2.97 -26.06
N PHE A 222 9.12 -4.29 -26.29
CA PHE A 222 8.43 -4.92 -27.42
C PHE A 222 6.99 -5.33 -27.10
N GLY A 223 6.39 -4.78 -26.05
CA GLY A 223 4.99 -5.05 -25.69
C GLY A 223 4.73 -6.52 -25.34
N GLY A 224 5.72 -7.22 -24.78
CA GLY A 224 5.59 -8.64 -24.43
C GLY A 224 5.78 -9.62 -25.60
N ALA A 225 6.26 -9.15 -26.75
CA ALA A 225 6.50 -10.02 -27.91
C ALA A 225 7.79 -10.86 -27.73
N LEU A 226 7.63 -12.14 -27.40
CA LEU A 226 8.76 -13.07 -27.19
C LEU A 226 9.66 -13.20 -28.42
N ASP A 227 9.10 -13.31 -29.62
CA ASP A 227 9.89 -13.52 -30.85
C ASP A 227 10.72 -12.29 -31.21
N GLN A 228 10.16 -11.08 -31.05
CA GLN A 228 10.89 -9.84 -31.25
C GLN A 228 12.01 -9.65 -30.22
N THR A 229 11.72 -10.00 -28.96
CA THR A 229 12.71 -9.96 -27.87
C THR A 229 13.84 -10.95 -28.13
N SER A 230 13.51 -12.17 -28.58
CA SER A 230 14.46 -13.22 -28.94
C SER A 230 15.37 -12.78 -30.07
N HIS A 231 14.81 -12.18 -31.12
CA HIS A 231 15.55 -11.65 -32.24
C HIS A 231 16.48 -10.50 -31.84
N ASN A 232 15.99 -9.54 -31.04
CA ASN A 232 16.81 -8.41 -30.55
C ASN A 232 18.00 -8.90 -29.69
N LEU A 233 17.73 -9.78 -28.73
CA LEU A 233 18.75 -10.23 -27.78
C LEU A 233 19.62 -11.37 -28.32
N ASN A 234 19.34 -11.88 -29.52
CA ASN A 234 19.99 -13.05 -30.13
C ASN A 234 20.06 -14.26 -29.18
N VAL A 235 18.97 -14.53 -28.46
CA VAL A 235 18.82 -15.67 -27.56
C VAL A 235 17.55 -16.43 -27.88
N HIS A 236 17.53 -17.74 -27.64
CA HIS A 236 16.35 -18.56 -27.88
C HIS A 236 15.15 -18.11 -27.02
N PRO A 237 13.89 -18.15 -27.52
CA PRO A 237 12.71 -17.74 -26.74
C PRO A 237 12.56 -18.42 -25.38
N ASN A 238 12.99 -19.69 -25.26
CA ASN A 238 12.98 -20.42 -23.98
C ASN A 238 13.89 -19.78 -22.93
N THR A 239 15.03 -19.20 -23.33
CA THR A 239 15.93 -18.50 -22.43
C THR A 239 15.27 -17.24 -21.87
N ILE A 240 14.49 -16.53 -22.68
CA ILE A 240 13.69 -15.39 -22.23
C ILE A 240 12.64 -15.84 -21.24
N ARG A 241 11.81 -16.85 -21.58
CA ARG A 241 10.80 -17.40 -20.66
C ARG A 241 11.41 -17.83 -19.32
N TYR A 242 12.58 -18.46 -19.35
CA TYR A 242 13.31 -18.84 -18.14
C TYR A 242 13.67 -17.62 -17.29
N ARG A 243 14.23 -16.57 -17.90
CA ARG A 243 14.61 -15.34 -17.18
C ARG A 243 13.38 -14.60 -16.64
N LEU A 244 12.30 -14.49 -17.41
CA LEU A 244 11.04 -13.88 -16.94
C LEU A 244 10.47 -14.65 -15.74
N ARG A 245 10.50 -15.99 -15.78
CA ARG A 245 10.10 -16.81 -14.62
C ARG A 245 10.98 -16.58 -13.40
N LYS A 246 12.30 -16.49 -13.59
CA LYS A 246 13.24 -16.16 -12.50
C LYS A 246 12.94 -14.79 -11.90
N VAL A 247 12.57 -13.81 -12.74
CA VAL A 247 12.17 -12.47 -12.31
C VAL A 247 10.89 -12.51 -11.47
N ALA A 248 9.86 -13.22 -11.92
CA ALA A 248 8.64 -13.40 -11.14
C ALA A 248 8.93 -14.06 -9.77
N GLN A 249 9.82 -15.05 -9.73
CA GLN A 249 10.22 -15.70 -8.47
C GLN A 249 11.02 -14.81 -7.51
N THR A 250 11.81 -13.88 -8.03
CA THR A 250 12.72 -13.05 -7.23
C THR A 250 12.08 -11.73 -6.81
N THR A 251 11.31 -11.12 -7.69
CA THR A 251 10.66 -9.82 -7.46
C THR A 251 9.22 -9.95 -6.99
N GLY A 252 8.57 -11.09 -7.23
CA GLY A 252 7.13 -11.27 -7.05
C GLY A 252 6.29 -10.76 -8.22
N TRP A 253 6.89 -10.18 -9.26
CA TRP A 253 6.20 -9.57 -10.40
C TRP A 253 6.49 -10.31 -11.73
N ASP A 254 5.44 -10.75 -12.39
CA ASP A 254 5.41 -11.41 -13.69
C ASP A 254 5.30 -10.40 -14.83
N ALA A 255 6.36 -10.29 -15.63
CA ALA A 255 6.39 -9.41 -16.79
C ALA A 255 5.34 -9.75 -17.87
N THR A 256 4.75 -10.95 -17.84
CA THR A 256 3.73 -11.37 -18.80
C THR A 256 2.33 -10.93 -18.44
N ASP A 257 2.09 -10.58 -17.16
CA ASP A 257 0.85 -9.94 -16.73
C ASP A 257 0.92 -8.43 -17.02
N PRO A 258 -0.08 -7.82 -17.69
CA PRO A 258 -0.04 -6.39 -18.04
C PRO A 258 0.05 -5.43 -16.85
N ARG A 259 -0.57 -5.78 -15.70
CA ARG A 259 -0.56 -4.94 -14.50
C ARG A 259 0.82 -4.99 -13.85
N GLU A 260 1.37 -6.19 -13.68
CA GLU A 260 2.68 -6.41 -13.07
C GLU A 260 3.82 -5.94 -13.98
N ALA A 261 3.66 -6.04 -15.30
CA ALA A 261 4.53 -5.44 -16.30
C ALA A 261 4.65 -3.91 -16.15
N TYR A 262 3.55 -3.22 -15.85
CA TYR A 262 3.57 -1.78 -15.60
C TYR A 262 4.33 -1.44 -14.30
N VAL A 263 4.24 -2.29 -13.26
CA VAL A 263 5.05 -2.16 -12.04
C VAL A 263 6.54 -2.29 -12.37
N LEU A 264 6.92 -3.34 -13.09
CA LEU A 264 8.31 -3.58 -13.51
C LEU A 264 8.86 -2.44 -14.38
N GLN A 265 8.08 -1.96 -15.34
CA GLN A 265 8.48 -0.84 -16.21
C GLN A 265 8.71 0.46 -15.40
N THR A 266 7.84 0.72 -14.44
CA THR A 266 7.96 1.88 -13.54
C THR A 266 9.21 1.75 -12.66
N ALA A 267 9.45 0.58 -12.08
CA ALA A 267 10.65 0.30 -11.28
C ALA A 267 11.94 0.50 -12.08
N ILE A 268 12.01 -0.04 -13.32
CA ILE A 268 13.17 0.13 -14.21
C ILE A 268 13.42 1.61 -14.51
N THR A 269 12.35 2.38 -14.74
CA THR A 269 12.46 3.82 -15.02
C THR A 269 12.99 4.59 -13.80
N ILE A 270 12.43 4.34 -12.62
CA ILE A 270 12.88 4.95 -11.35
C ILE A 270 14.34 4.59 -11.06
N GLY A 271 14.70 3.32 -11.25
CA GLY A 271 16.06 2.82 -11.10
C GLY A 271 17.07 3.57 -11.95
N ARG A 272 16.80 3.68 -13.25
CA ARG A 272 17.66 4.41 -14.19
C ARG A 272 17.78 5.89 -13.84
N ILE A 273 16.69 6.53 -13.38
CA ILE A 273 16.73 7.94 -12.93
C ILE A 273 17.70 8.07 -11.75
N ARG A 274 17.59 7.20 -10.73
CA ARG A 274 18.47 7.23 -9.55
C ARG A 274 19.93 6.91 -9.89
N ASP A 275 20.16 5.95 -10.77
CA ASP A 275 21.52 5.58 -11.20
C ASP A 275 22.16 6.69 -12.05
N SER A 276 21.38 7.41 -12.86
CA SER A 276 21.89 8.55 -13.65
C SER A 276 22.24 9.79 -12.85
N ALA A 277 21.71 9.90 -11.62
CA ALA A 277 21.97 11.01 -10.71
C ALA A 277 23.24 10.80 -9.85
N ARG A 278 23.87 9.62 -9.94
CA ARG A 278 25.14 9.28 -9.29
C ARG A 278 26.31 9.54 -10.24
#